data_AF-A0A094FAT2-F1
#
_entry.id   AF-A0A094FAT2-F1
#
_cell.length_a   1.000
_cell.length_b   1.000
_cell.length_c   1.000
_cell.angle_alpha   90.00
_cell.angle_beta   90.00
_cell.angle_gamma   90.00
#
_symmetry.space_group_name_H-M   'P 1'
#
loop_
_entity.id
_entity.type
_entity.pdbx_description
1 polymer ?
#
loop_
_entity_poly.entity_id
_entity_poly.type
_entity_poly.pdbx_seq_one_letter_code
_entity_poly.pdbx_strand_id
1 'polypeptide(L)'
;MGVSTLRNSTILHQLGGRIVELCDDNTVIKSGEGIEIDEIHALRLAREHQLPVPEVYEAHPLPNRGASINMSYMPGETLEKVWPTMTPDQKHDIALQLRAIVDKMRSIPSDDNIFCSCSGGMVRDLRIAGWFPEYWEYVKFFHRPCLHNDWYDYASDIFSQPYTEDLINFQGLSKWLRP
;
A
#
# COMPACT_ATOMS: atom_id res chain seq x y z
N MET A 1 -40.23 7.25 -7.20
CA MET A 1 -39.68 8.01 -6.05
C MET A 1 -38.36 7.39 -5.67
N GLY A 2 -37.26 8.07 -5.98
CA GLY A 2 -35.92 7.70 -5.52
C GLY A 2 -35.20 9.01 -5.29
N VAL A 3 -35.24 9.51 -4.06
CA VAL A 3 -34.45 10.66 -3.68
C VAL A 3 -33.01 10.16 -3.66
N SER A 4 -32.25 10.45 -4.72
CA SER A 4 -30.81 10.33 -4.68
C SER A 4 -30.32 11.37 -3.67
N THR A 5 -30.19 10.98 -2.41
CA THR A 5 -29.51 11.79 -1.42
C THR A 5 -28.08 11.96 -1.94
N LEU A 6 -27.77 13.14 -2.46
CA LEU A 6 -26.40 13.51 -2.77
C LEU A 6 -25.66 13.43 -1.42
N ARG A 7 -24.89 12.36 -1.22
CA ARG A 7 -23.92 12.31 -0.12
C ARG A 7 -22.94 13.44 -0.40
N ASN A 8 -22.79 14.39 0.52
CA ASN A 8 -21.65 15.28 0.40
C ASN A 8 -20.40 14.46 0.72
N SER A 9 -19.35 14.74 -0.05
CA SER A 9 -18.05 14.13 0.07
C SER A 9 -16.97 15.19 -0.08
N THR A 10 -15.84 14.96 0.58
CA THR A 10 -14.61 15.73 0.36
C THR A 10 -13.56 14.82 -0.25
N ILE A 11 -12.94 15.25 -1.35
CA ILE A 11 -11.86 14.50 -1.97
C ILE A 11 -10.63 14.56 -1.06
N LEU A 12 -10.21 13.40 -0.54
CA LEU A 12 -8.97 13.24 0.23
C LEU A 12 -7.74 13.13 -0.69
N HIS A 13 -7.90 12.42 -1.81
CA HIS A 13 -6.82 12.19 -2.76
C HIS A 13 -7.35 11.91 -4.15
N GLN A 14 -6.63 12.38 -5.17
CA GLN A 14 -6.94 12.09 -6.57
C GLN A 14 -5.64 11.90 -7.34
N LEU A 15 -5.51 10.76 -8.01
CA LEU A 15 -4.34 10.44 -8.85
C LEU A 15 -4.79 9.65 -10.08
N GLY A 16 -4.59 10.24 -11.26
CA GLY A 16 -5.10 9.68 -12.51
C GLY A 16 -6.62 9.52 -12.47
N GLY A 17 -7.12 8.37 -12.92
CA GLY A 17 -8.56 8.04 -12.88
C GLY A 17 -9.07 7.53 -11.52
N ARG A 18 -8.29 7.64 -10.44
CA ARG A 18 -8.64 7.16 -9.10
C ARG A 18 -8.91 8.31 -8.15
N ILE A 19 -9.99 8.19 -7.40
CA ILE A 19 -10.50 9.18 -6.46
C ILE A 19 -10.71 8.50 -5.10
N VAL A 20 -10.31 9.18 -4.03
CA VAL A 20 -10.58 8.82 -2.64
C VAL A 20 -11.40 9.93 -2.02
N GLU A 21 -12.63 9.62 -1.61
CA GLU A 21 -13.59 10.57 -1.06
C GLU A 21 -13.94 10.20 0.39
N LEU A 22 -13.94 11.19 1.28
CA LEU A 22 -14.48 11.09 2.63
C LEU A 22 -15.94 11.55 2.59
N CYS A 23 -16.87 10.67 2.97
CA CYS A 23 -18.29 10.99 3.11
C CYS A 23 -18.61 11.56 4.49
N ASP A 24 -19.73 12.27 4.60
CA ASP A 24 -20.23 12.88 5.84
C ASP A 24 -20.45 11.88 7.00
N ASP A 25 -20.67 10.60 6.67
CA ASP A 25 -20.84 9.50 7.63
C ASP A 25 -19.50 8.89 8.09
N ASN A 26 -18.38 9.57 7.83
CA ASN A 26 -17.03 9.15 8.18
C ASN A 26 -16.60 7.82 7.51
N THR A 27 -17.19 7.54 6.33
CA THR A 27 -16.76 6.46 5.44
C THR A 27 -15.92 6.99 4.29
N VAL A 28 -15.08 6.14 3.74
CA VAL A 28 -14.22 6.46 2.59
C VAL A 28 -14.65 5.63 1.39
N ILE A 29 -14.83 6.30 0.27
CA ILE A 29 -15.07 5.67 -1.04
C ILE A 29 -13.81 5.82 -1.88
N LYS A 30 -13.23 4.69 -2.26
CA LYS A 30 -12.13 4.61 -3.22
C LYS A 30 -12.69 4.13 -4.55
N SER A 31 -12.75 4.98 -5.56
CA SER A 31 -13.34 4.67 -6.87
C SER A 31 -12.41 5.04 -8.03
N GLY A 32 -12.48 4.31 -9.14
CA GLY A 32 -11.72 4.66 -10.33
C GLY A 32 -11.35 3.51 -11.25
N GLU A 33 -10.85 3.87 -12.42
CA GLU A 33 -10.36 2.92 -13.41
C GLU A 33 -9.10 2.20 -12.87
N GLY A 34 -9.06 0.87 -13.01
CA GLY A 34 -7.96 0.03 -12.54
C GLY A 34 -7.89 -0.17 -11.02
N ILE A 35 -8.97 0.10 -10.28
CA ILE A 35 -9.19 -0.49 -8.96
C ILE A 35 -9.73 -1.91 -9.16
N GLU A 36 -9.05 -2.90 -8.60
CA GLU A 36 -9.44 -4.29 -8.70
C GLU A 36 -10.29 -4.69 -7.48
N ILE A 37 -11.35 -5.45 -7.72
CA ILE A 37 -12.23 -5.93 -6.63
C ILE A 37 -11.48 -6.87 -5.67
N ASP A 38 -10.41 -7.51 -6.15
CA ASP A 38 -9.52 -8.37 -5.37
C ASP A 38 -8.82 -7.62 -4.21
N GLU A 39 -8.73 -6.29 -4.26
CA GLU A 39 -8.20 -5.48 -3.15
C GLU A 39 -8.96 -5.73 -1.84
N ILE A 40 -10.25 -6.08 -1.92
CA ILE A 40 -11.08 -6.40 -0.74
C ILE A 40 -10.59 -7.66 -0.04
N HIS A 41 -10.19 -8.69 -0.79
CA HIS A 41 -9.70 -9.94 -0.20
C HIS A 41 -8.38 -9.68 0.54
N ALA A 42 -7.50 -8.85 -0.02
CA ALA A 42 -6.27 -8.44 0.64
C ALA A 42 -6.54 -7.63 1.92
N LEU A 43 -7.46 -6.66 1.87
CA LEU A 43 -7.84 -5.86 3.04
C LEU A 43 -8.49 -6.71 4.15
N ARG A 44 -9.37 -7.64 3.80
CA ARG A 44 -10.02 -8.55 4.75
C ARG A 44 -9.02 -9.48 5.41
N LEU A 45 -8.12 -10.09 4.63
CA LEU A 45 -7.05 -10.93 5.16
C LEU A 45 -6.13 -10.14 6.09
N ALA A 46 -5.72 -8.94 5.67
CA ALA A 46 -4.89 -8.08 6.50
C ALA A 46 -5.57 -7.72 7.84
N ARG A 47 -6.87 -7.43 7.80
CA ARG A 47 -7.68 -7.13 8.99
C ARG A 47 -7.80 -8.33 9.92
N GLU A 48 -8.03 -9.53 9.38
CA GLU A 48 -8.06 -10.80 10.13
C GLU A 48 -6.74 -11.01 10.91
N HIS A 49 -5.62 -10.67 10.28
CA HIS A 49 -4.29 -10.70 10.89
C HIS A 49 -3.93 -9.45 11.72
N GLN A 50 -4.92 -8.60 12.03
CA GLN A 50 -4.80 -7.43 12.92
C GLN A 50 -3.84 -6.34 12.41
N LEU A 51 -3.63 -6.28 11.09
CA LEU A 51 -2.90 -5.16 10.49
C LEU A 51 -3.75 -3.88 10.54
N PRO A 52 -3.12 -2.69 10.65
CA PRO A 52 -3.80 -1.41 10.71
C PRO A 52 -4.30 -1.00 9.31
N VAL A 53 -5.38 -1.64 8.87
CA VAL A 53 -6.04 -1.38 7.57
C VAL A 53 -7.50 -0.94 7.77
N PRO A 54 -8.08 -0.22 6.79
CA PRO A 54 -9.50 0.10 6.80
C PRO A 54 -10.39 -1.16 6.87
N GLU A 55 -11.51 -1.06 7.57
CA GLU A 55 -12.59 -2.05 7.50
C GLU A 55 -13.36 -1.87 6.20
N VAL A 56 -13.47 -2.93 5.39
CA VAL A 56 -14.21 -2.89 4.13
C VAL A 56 -15.68 -3.24 4.39
N TYR A 57 -16.58 -2.32 4.05
CA TYR A 57 -18.03 -2.55 4.15
C TYR A 57 -18.58 -3.23 2.90
N GLU A 58 -18.29 -2.66 1.72
CA GLU A 58 -18.80 -3.14 0.45
C GLU A 58 -17.92 -2.71 -0.73
N ALA A 59 -18.10 -3.33 -1.88
CA ALA A 59 -17.53 -2.85 -3.12
C ALA A 59 -18.38 -3.25 -4.32
N HIS A 60 -18.30 -2.44 -5.37
CA HIS A 60 -19.11 -2.57 -6.57
C HIS A 60 -18.23 -2.34 -7.82
N PRO A 61 -18.37 -3.16 -8.88
CA PRO A 61 -17.69 -2.89 -10.14
C PRO A 61 -18.25 -1.62 -10.79
N LEU A 62 -17.39 -0.86 -11.46
CA LEU A 62 -17.79 0.34 -12.21
C LEU A 62 -18.13 -0.01 -13.68
N PRO A 63 -19.05 0.73 -14.32
CA PRO A 63 -19.44 0.47 -15.71
C PRO A 63 -18.28 0.55 -16.72
N ASN A 64 -17.31 1.42 -16.47
CA ASN A 64 -16.22 1.73 -17.40
C ASN A 64 -14.90 1.05 -17.02
N ARG A 65 -14.96 -0.15 -16.41
CA ARG A 65 -13.82 -0.87 -15.80
C ARG A 65 -13.36 -0.24 -14.47
N GLY A 66 -12.89 -1.10 -13.57
CA GLY A 66 -12.51 -0.73 -12.21
C GLY A 66 -13.60 -1.04 -11.18
N ALA A 67 -13.41 -0.55 -9.97
CA ALA A 67 -14.31 -0.79 -8.85
C ALA A 67 -14.42 0.45 -7.96
N SER A 68 -15.48 0.48 -7.16
CA SER A 68 -15.67 1.37 -6.02
C SER A 68 -15.64 0.54 -4.76
N ILE A 69 -14.83 0.91 -3.78
CA ILE A 69 -14.71 0.22 -2.49
C ILE A 69 -15.08 1.22 -1.40
N ASN A 70 -16.06 0.86 -0.58
CA ASN A 70 -16.51 1.61 0.58
C ASN A 70 -15.90 1.00 1.85
N MET A 71 -15.21 1.81 2.64
CA MET A 71 -14.44 1.38 3.80
C MET A 71 -14.44 2.41 4.93
N SER A 72 -14.00 2.02 6.13
CA SER A 72 -13.84 2.95 7.26
C SER A 72 -12.79 4.03 6.98
N TYR A 73 -13.03 5.26 7.45
CA TYR A 73 -11.98 6.29 7.46
C TYR A 73 -10.87 5.94 8.47
N MET A 74 -9.62 6.08 8.04
CA MET A 74 -8.44 5.97 8.91
C MET A 74 -7.97 7.38 9.30
N PRO A 75 -8.20 7.84 10.54
CA PRO A 75 -7.81 9.17 10.95
C PRO A 75 -6.29 9.29 11.05
N GLY A 76 -5.74 10.38 10.51
CA GLY A 76 -4.31 10.68 10.64
C GLY A 76 -3.75 11.50 9.48
N GLU A 77 -2.46 11.74 9.57
CA GLU A 77 -1.67 12.38 8.52
C GLU A 77 -0.70 11.37 7.91
N THR A 78 -0.41 11.50 6.62
CA THR A 78 0.53 10.60 5.95
C THR A 78 1.94 10.80 6.50
N LEU A 79 2.72 9.71 6.59
CA LEU A 79 4.13 9.81 6.98
C LEU A 79 4.91 10.76 6.06
N GLU A 80 4.59 10.83 4.77
CA GLU A 80 5.19 11.81 3.85
C GLU A 80 5.08 13.27 4.35
N LYS A 81 3.95 13.64 4.98
CA LYS A 81 3.72 14.98 5.49
C LYS A 81 4.41 15.24 6.83
N VAL A 82 4.36 14.28 7.75
CA VAL A 82 4.83 14.47 9.14
C VAL A 82 6.26 14.03 9.38
N TRP A 83 6.82 13.14 8.56
CA TRP A 83 8.20 12.67 8.70
C TRP A 83 9.25 13.79 8.79
N PRO A 84 9.18 14.88 8.00
CA PRO A 84 10.17 15.95 8.06
C PRO A 84 10.18 16.73 9.38
N THR A 85 9.07 16.71 10.13
CA THR A 85 8.93 17.44 11.40
C THR A 85 9.21 16.56 12.63
N MET A 86 9.38 15.25 12.43
CA MET A 86 9.66 14.29 13.51
C MET A 86 11.11 14.35 13.99
N THR A 87 11.29 14.15 15.30
CA THR A 87 12.59 13.93 15.93
C THR A 87 13.18 12.56 15.54
N PRO A 88 14.49 12.34 15.70
CA PRO A 88 15.11 11.03 15.45
C PRO A 88 14.47 9.89 16.26
N ASP A 89 14.16 10.12 17.53
CA ASP A 89 13.53 9.11 18.39
C ASP A 89 12.12 8.74 17.90
N GLN A 90 11.34 9.72 17.45
CA GLN A 90 10.02 9.47 16.85
C GLN A 90 10.14 8.69 15.53
N LYS A 91 11.13 9.02 14.69
CA LYS A 91 11.37 8.29 13.44
C LYS A 91 11.80 6.85 13.69
N HIS A 92 12.63 6.62 14.70
CA HIS A 92 13.04 5.30 15.13
C HIS A 92 11.84 4.48 15.64
N ASP A 93 10.97 5.07 16.47
CA ASP A 93 9.75 4.38 16.95
C ASP A 93 8.82 4.01 15.78
N ILE A 94 8.60 4.93 14.83
CA ILE A 94 7.82 4.64 13.61
C ILE A 94 8.49 3.54 12.77
N ALA A 95 9.81 3.54 12.64
CA ALA A 95 10.53 2.50 11.92
C ALA A 95 10.32 1.11 12.54
N LEU A 96 10.31 1.01 13.87
CA LEU A 96 10.00 -0.23 14.58
C LEU A 96 8.55 -0.67 14.41
N GLN A 97 7.60 0.28 14.38
CA GLN A 97 6.19 -0.03 14.06
C GLN A 97 6.04 -0.56 12.64
N LEU A 98 6.74 0.05 11.67
CA LEU A 98 6.77 -0.43 10.28
C LEU A 98 7.38 -1.83 10.17
N ARG A 99 8.47 -2.12 10.90
CA ARG A 99 9.02 -3.48 11.00
C ARG A 99 7.95 -4.46 11.46
N ALA A 100 7.27 -4.17 12.56
CA ALA A 100 6.27 -5.06 13.12
C ALA A 100 5.13 -5.37 12.13
N ILE A 101 4.70 -4.37 11.35
CA ILE A 101 3.70 -4.53 10.28
C ILE A 101 4.23 -5.43 9.16
N VAL A 102 5.44 -5.17 8.66
CA VAL A 102 6.05 -5.94 7.57
C VAL A 102 6.31 -7.39 7.99
N ASP A 103 6.88 -7.61 9.18
CA ASP A 103 7.12 -8.94 9.73
C ASP A 103 5.80 -9.69 9.94
N LYS A 104 4.74 -9.00 10.39
CA LYS A 104 3.41 -9.60 10.51
C LYS A 104 2.86 -10.01 9.16
N MET A 105 2.96 -9.17 8.14
CA MET A 105 2.54 -9.50 6.76
C MET A 105 3.28 -10.74 6.25
N ARG A 106 4.59 -10.83 6.46
CA ARG A 106 5.44 -11.97 6.04
C ARG A 106 5.15 -13.27 6.81
N SER A 107 4.61 -13.16 8.02
CA SER A 107 4.23 -14.32 8.83
C SER A 107 2.89 -14.95 8.42
N ILE A 108 2.12 -14.29 7.55
CA ILE A 108 0.83 -14.82 7.06
C ILE A 108 1.11 -16.02 6.16
N PRO A 109 0.53 -17.20 6.44
CA PRO A 109 0.76 -18.38 5.62
C PRO A 109 0.15 -18.22 4.22
N SER A 110 0.81 -18.78 3.23
CA SER A 110 0.27 -18.96 1.87
C SER A 110 0.05 -20.45 1.62
N ASP A 111 -1.16 -20.84 1.21
CA ASP A 111 -1.45 -22.24 0.92
C ASP A 111 -0.67 -22.73 -0.33
N ASP A 112 -0.16 -23.96 -0.25
CA ASP A 112 0.31 -24.81 -1.35
C ASP A 112 1.38 -24.27 -2.32
N ASN A 113 2.42 -23.54 -1.89
CA ASN A 113 3.54 -23.12 -2.76
C ASN A 113 3.09 -22.37 -4.04
N ILE A 114 1.84 -21.89 -4.10
CA ILE A 114 1.27 -21.22 -5.26
C ILE A 114 1.29 -19.72 -5.00
N PHE A 115 2.03 -19.01 -5.85
CA PHE A 115 2.00 -17.55 -5.88
C PHE A 115 0.70 -17.07 -6.52
N CYS A 116 -0.27 -16.66 -5.70
CA CYS A 116 -1.59 -16.19 -6.14
C CYS A 116 -2.06 -14.94 -5.38
N SER A 117 -3.11 -14.32 -5.90
CA SER A 117 -3.89 -13.28 -5.20
C SER A 117 -4.58 -13.88 -3.96
N CYS A 118 -4.99 -13.06 -3.00
CA CYS A 118 -5.75 -13.51 -1.81
C CYS A 118 -7.10 -14.16 -2.16
N SER A 119 -7.58 -14.03 -3.40
CA SER A 119 -8.76 -14.70 -3.94
C SER A 119 -8.46 -16.06 -4.59
N GLY A 120 -7.19 -16.49 -4.61
CA GLY A 120 -6.72 -17.63 -5.41
C GLY A 120 -6.50 -17.30 -6.90
N GLY A 121 -6.79 -16.07 -7.32
CA GLY A 121 -6.58 -15.59 -8.69
C GLY A 121 -5.11 -15.33 -9.04
N MET A 122 -4.85 -14.91 -10.28
CA MET A 122 -3.50 -14.50 -10.69
C MET A 122 -3.02 -13.28 -9.89
N VAL A 123 -1.74 -13.24 -9.54
CA VAL A 123 -1.10 -12.04 -8.99
C VAL A 123 -1.22 -10.89 -10.00
N ARG A 124 -1.71 -9.73 -9.54
CA ARG A 124 -1.83 -8.51 -10.35
C ARG A 124 -1.20 -7.33 -9.62
N ASP A 125 0.09 -7.06 -9.87
CA ASP A 125 0.69 -5.76 -9.55
C ASP A 125 0.80 -4.95 -10.84
N LEU A 126 0.12 -3.80 -10.90
CA LEU A 126 0.09 -2.90 -12.07
C LEU A 126 1.46 -2.30 -12.42
N ARG A 127 2.48 -2.51 -11.59
CA ARG A 127 3.84 -2.08 -11.89
C ARG A 127 4.62 -3.16 -12.67
N ILE A 128 4.21 -4.44 -12.65
CA ILE A 128 5.11 -5.54 -13.04
C ILE A 128 4.37 -6.84 -13.42
N ALA A 129 4.64 -7.34 -14.64
CA ALA A 129 4.29 -8.70 -15.06
C ALA A 129 5.46 -9.68 -14.79
N GLY A 130 5.81 -9.94 -13.52
CA GLY A 130 6.99 -10.76 -13.20
C GLY A 130 7.11 -11.21 -11.74
N TRP A 131 8.05 -12.14 -11.51
CA TRP A 131 8.45 -12.67 -10.21
C TRP A 131 9.29 -11.66 -9.41
N PHE A 132 9.05 -11.56 -8.09
CA PHE A 132 9.86 -10.75 -7.19
C PHE A 132 10.69 -11.63 -6.24
N PRO A 133 12.01 -11.48 -6.27
CA PRO A 133 12.88 -11.98 -5.21
C PRO A 133 12.54 -11.38 -3.84
N GLU A 134 12.96 -12.05 -2.77
CA GLU A 134 12.77 -11.61 -1.38
C GLU A 134 13.34 -10.20 -1.10
N TYR A 135 14.39 -9.80 -1.83
CA TYR A 135 15.01 -8.49 -1.70
C TYR A 135 14.22 -7.33 -2.36
N TRP A 136 13.14 -7.62 -3.09
CA TRP A 136 12.49 -6.60 -3.93
C TRP A 136 11.92 -5.43 -3.14
N GLU A 137 11.29 -5.68 -1.99
CA GLU A 137 10.75 -4.62 -1.13
C GLU A 137 11.87 -3.71 -0.59
N TYR A 138 12.99 -4.32 -0.19
CA TYR A 138 14.18 -3.59 0.26
C TYR A 138 14.74 -2.71 -0.86
N VAL A 139 14.84 -3.21 -2.09
CA VAL A 139 15.30 -2.40 -3.22
C VAL A 139 14.31 -1.26 -3.54
N LYS A 140 13.01 -1.54 -3.52
CA LYS A 140 11.96 -0.56 -3.83
C LYS A 140 11.89 0.55 -2.80
N PHE A 141 12.23 0.27 -1.54
CA PHE A 141 12.41 1.26 -0.48
C PHE A 141 13.38 2.36 -0.98
N PHE A 142 14.60 2.02 -1.39
CA PHE A 142 15.58 3.03 -1.87
C PHE A 142 15.26 3.69 -3.22
N HIS A 143 14.23 3.25 -3.93
CA HIS A 143 13.86 3.78 -5.25
C HIS A 143 12.62 4.66 -5.23
N ARG A 144 12.03 4.92 -4.07
CA ARG A 144 10.91 5.85 -3.97
C ARG A 144 11.43 7.29 -4.00
N PRO A 145 11.11 8.08 -5.04
CA PRO A 145 11.44 9.49 -5.03
C PRO A 145 10.58 10.20 -3.98
N CYS A 146 11.23 10.83 -3.01
CA CYS A 146 10.60 11.71 -2.04
C CYS A 146 11.54 12.90 -1.76
N LEU A 147 10.97 14.00 -1.28
CA LEU A 147 11.71 15.25 -1.05
C LEU A 147 12.75 15.15 0.09
N HIS A 148 12.57 14.18 0.99
CA HIS A 148 13.43 13.92 2.15
C HIS A 148 13.86 12.46 2.13
N ASN A 149 15.16 12.20 2.21
CA ASN A 149 15.77 10.88 2.01
C ASN A 149 16.39 10.30 3.30
N ASP A 150 16.20 10.94 4.44
CA ASP A 150 16.74 10.49 5.74
C ASP A 150 16.04 9.24 6.28
N TRP A 151 14.87 8.88 5.74
CA TRP A 151 14.23 7.60 6.00
C TRP A 151 15.08 6.38 5.59
N TYR A 152 16.05 6.55 4.67
CA TYR A 152 17.03 5.52 4.34
C TYR A 152 17.89 5.10 5.53
N ASP A 153 18.14 6.01 6.46
CA ASP A 153 18.95 5.75 7.66
C ASP A 153 18.26 4.77 8.61
N TYR A 154 16.93 4.61 8.48
CA TYR A 154 16.11 3.71 9.29
C TYR A 154 15.82 2.38 8.58
N ALA A 155 16.42 2.11 7.42
CA ALA A 155 16.22 0.86 6.69
C ALA A 155 16.57 -0.37 7.54
N SER A 156 17.66 -0.29 8.31
CA SER A 156 18.09 -1.36 9.22
C SER A 156 17.15 -1.54 10.41
N ASP A 157 16.35 -0.53 10.74
CA ASP A 157 15.32 -0.57 11.79
C ASP A 157 14.00 -1.12 11.23
N ILE A 158 13.71 -0.95 9.94
CA ILE A 158 12.48 -1.44 9.31
C ILE A 158 12.63 -2.90 8.85
N PHE A 159 13.74 -3.23 8.19
CA PHE A 159 13.96 -4.56 7.62
C PHE A 159 14.88 -5.38 8.52
N SER A 160 14.42 -6.58 8.88
CA SER A 160 15.20 -7.55 9.65
C SER A 160 16.40 -8.10 8.87
N GLN A 161 16.28 -8.23 7.55
CA GLN A 161 17.36 -8.65 6.65
C GLN A 161 17.75 -7.53 5.68
N PRO A 162 19.01 -7.04 5.71
CA PRO A 162 19.50 -6.05 4.75
C PRO A 162 20.00 -6.73 3.46
N TYR A 163 19.39 -6.37 2.33
CA TYR A 163 19.78 -6.87 1.00
C TYR A 163 20.71 -5.89 0.27
N THR A 164 21.82 -5.52 0.91
CA THR A 164 22.72 -4.46 0.43
C THR A 164 23.39 -4.81 -0.90
N GLU A 165 23.82 -6.06 -1.08
CA GLU A 165 24.44 -6.51 -2.34
C GLU A 165 23.43 -6.46 -3.50
N ASP A 166 22.21 -6.94 -3.28
CA ASP A 166 21.14 -6.90 -4.28
C ASP A 166 20.75 -5.47 -4.65
N LEU A 167 20.74 -4.55 -3.67
CA LEU A 167 20.53 -3.13 -3.91
C LEU A 167 21.61 -2.55 -4.82
N ILE A 168 22.88 -2.83 -4.56
CA ILE A 168 24.01 -2.38 -5.38
C ILE A 168 23.88 -2.94 -6.80
N ASN A 169 23.60 -4.24 -6.92
CA ASN A 169 23.42 -4.91 -8.20
C ASN A 169 22.28 -4.29 -9.01
N PHE A 170 21.12 -4.07 -8.38
CA PHE A 170 19.96 -3.47 -9.02
C PHE A 170 20.23 -2.02 -9.47
N GLN A 171 20.88 -1.21 -8.63
CA GLN A 171 21.27 0.16 -8.98
C GLN A 171 22.28 0.19 -10.12
N GLY A 172 23.24 -0.75 -10.13
CA GLY A 172 24.19 -0.95 -11.23
C GLY A 172 23.45 -1.23 -12.53
N LEU A 173 22.65 -2.30 -12.57
CA LEU A 173 21.85 -2.69 -13.75
C LEU A 173 20.94 -1.55 -14.22
N SER A 174 20.27 -0.86 -13.29
CA SER A 174 19.39 0.27 -13.61
C SER A 174 20.12 1.47 -14.21
N LYS A 175 21.43 1.63 -13.97
CA LYS A 175 22.26 2.64 -14.65
C LYS A 175 22.68 2.18 -16.03
N TRP A 176 23.08 0.91 -16.17
CA TRP A 176 23.49 0.33 -17.46
C TRP A 176 22.35 0.22 -18.48
N LEU A 177 21.11 0.04 -18.02
CA LEU A 177 19.92 -0.10 -18.86
C LEU A 177 19.25 1.24 -19.22
N ARG A 178 19.74 2.37 -18.69
CA ARG A 178 19.30 3.70 -19.13
C ARG A 178 20.15 4.11 -20.34
N PRO A 179 19.55 4.29 -21.53
CA PRO A 179 20.29 4.76 -22.72
C PRO A 179 20.85 6.17 -22.53
#